data_AF-A0A945K5H7-F1
#
_entry.id   AF-A0A945K5H7-F1
#
_cell.length_a   1.000
_cell.length_b   1.000
_cell.length_c   1.000
_cell.angle_alpha   90.00
_cell.angle_beta   90.00
_cell.angle_gamma   90.00
#
_symmetry.space_group_name_H-M   'P 1'
#
loop_
_entity.id
_entity.type
_entity.pdbx_description
1 polymer ?
#
loop_
_entity_poly.entity_id
_entity_poly.type
_entity_poly.pdbx_seq_one_letter_code
_entity_poly.pdbx_strand_id
1 'polypeptide(L)'
;MSENKKILELLKTKSSTKQEVFRITKSFFSDLSNLLQEKAELLNSDIQKEDKSVEVDFKKSGDFESHFSFSGDRLVFHMHSNIFDFHTSHEINKTSYVKEDKLRSYCGVIHVYNFLNDSFKYNRMNDVGNLVARIFINKDKHFFVEGEKQLGFLFNDFANQQLDKLELERIIDVSILFSLNFDLITPNFQDVNLVNIHQILDMNNSHKLRTSKSLGFKFSFENK
;
A
#
# COMPACT_ATOMS: atom_id res chain seq x y z
N MET A 1 -9.11 -38.17 -21.17
CA MET A 1 -9.86 -37.52 -20.06
C MET A 1 -10.75 -36.43 -20.64
N SER A 2 -12.05 -36.45 -20.37
CA SER A 2 -12.99 -35.41 -20.83
C SER A 2 -12.55 -34.02 -20.35
N GLU A 3 -12.62 -33.01 -21.22
CA GLU A 3 -12.25 -31.63 -20.91
C GLU A 3 -12.95 -31.09 -19.66
N ASN A 4 -14.19 -31.50 -19.43
CA ASN A 4 -14.96 -31.17 -18.22
C ASN A 4 -14.27 -31.65 -16.93
N LYS A 5 -13.57 -32.79 -16.95
CA LYS A 5 -12.82 -33.26 -15.77
C LYS A 5 -11.64 -32.35 -15.46
N LYS A 6 -10.90 -31.91 -16.49
CA LYS A 6 -9.78 -30.96 -16.35
C LYS A 6 -10.25 -29.61 -15.83
N ILE A 7 -11.38 -29.10 -16.36
CA ILE A 7 -11.99 -27.85 -15.90
C ILE A 7 -12.38 -27.95 -14.42
N LEU A 8 -13.08 -29.02 -14.03
CA LEU A 8 -13.48 -29.23 -12.64
C LEU A 8 -12.27 -29.35 -11.70
N GLU A 9 -11.19 -29.98 -12.14
CA GLU A 9 -9.94 -30.07 -11.37
C GLU A 9 -9.29 -28.69 -11.15
N LEU A 10 -9.22 -27.85 -12.19
CA LEU A 10 -8.70 -26.49 -12.08
C LEU A 10 -9.58 -25.59 -11.19
N LEU A 11 -10.89 -25.76 -11.25
CA LEU A 11 -11.81 -25.05 -10.36
C LEU A 11 -11.61 -25.46 -8.90
N LYS A 12 -11.53 -26.77 -8.63
CA LYS A 12 -11.33 -27.32 -7.28
C LYS A 12 -9.98 -26.95 -6.66
N THR A 13 -8.96 -26.74 -7.50
CA THR A 13 -7.61 -26.42 -7.05
C THR A 13 -7.37 -24.91 -7.07
N LYS A 14 -7.11 -24.33 -8.25
CA LYS A 14 -6.72 -22.93 -8.41
C LYS A 14 -7.81 -21.96 -7.95
N SER A 15 -9.05 -22.14 -8.42
CA SER A 15 -10.12 -21.19 -8.08
C SER A 15 -10.47 -21.24 -6.60
N SER A 16 -10.60 -22.44 -6.03
CA SER A 16 -10.82 -22.61 -4.59
C SER A 16 -9.70 -22.01 -3.74
N THR A 17 -8.43 -22.20 -4.14
CA THR A 17 -7.28 -21.60 -3.43
C THR A 17 -7.34 -20.07 -3.48
N LYS A 18 -7.61 -19.46 -4.64
CA LYS A 18 -7.73 -17.99 -4.73
C LYS A 18 -8.86 -17.46 -3.83
N GLN A 19 -9.98 -18.16 -3.77
CA GLN A 19 -11.08 -17.79 -2.88
C GLN A 19 -10.69 -17.89 -1.39
N GLU A 20 -9.88 -18.89 -1.03
CA GLU A 20 -9.32 -19.04 0.31
C GLU A 20 -8.37 -17.89 0.67
N VAL A 21 -7.38 -17.62 -0.20
CA VAL A 21 -6.43 -16.52 -0.01
C VAL A 21 -7.15 -15.18 0.13
N PHE A 22 -8.21 -14.94 -0.66
CA PHE A 22 -9.02 -13.73 -0.55
C PHE A 22 -9.68 -13.59 0.83
N ARG A 23 -10.29 -14.66 1.36
CA ARG A 23 -10.92 -14.63 2.69
C ARG A 23 -9.88 -14.38 3.80
N ILE A 24 -8.72 -15.02 3.71
CA ILE A 24 -7.61 -14.83 4.66
C ILE A 24 -7.14 -13.38 4.63
N THR A 25 -6.88 -12.84 3.44
CA THR A 25 -6.43 -11.46 3.25
C THR A 25 -7.47 -10.47 3.78
N LYS A 26 -8.76 -10.71 3.52
CA LYS A 26 -9.85 -9.85 4.04
C LYS A 26 -9.92 -9.87 5.57
N SER A 27 -9.68 -11.03 6.20
CA SER A 27 -9.61 -11.14 7.66
C SER A 27 -8.48 -10.28 8.21
N PHE A 28 -7.26 -10.44 7.69
CA PHE A 28 -6.12 -9.65 8.13
C PHE A 28 -6.26 -8.16 7.82
N PHE A 29 -6.91 -7.80 6.72
CA PHE A 29 -7.21 -6.39 6.42
C PHE A 29 -8.16 -5.79 7.46
N SER A 30 -9.16 -6.54 7.90
CA SER A 30 -10.04 -6.10 8.99
C SER A 30 -9.28 -5.90 10.30
N ASP A 31 -8.37 -6.82 10.64
CA ASP A 31 -7.52 -6.69 11.83
C ASP A 31 -6.59 -5.46 11.72
N LEU A 32 -6.02 -5.23 10.54
CA LEU A 32 -5.21 -4.06 10.22
C LEU A 32 -6.02 -2.76 10.38
N SER A 33 -7.26 -2.71 9.88
CA SER A 33 -8.13 -1.54 10.05
C SER A 33 -8.39 -1.23 11.52
N ASN A 34 -8.63 -2.26 12.35
CA ASN A 34 -8.86 -2.08 13.79
C ASN A 34 -7.60 -1.57 14.50
N LEU A 35 -6.44 -2.15 14.18
CA LEU A 35 -5.14 -1.70 14.70
C LEU A 35 -4.85 -0.23 14.34
N LEU A 36 -5.14 0.19 13.11
CA LEU A 36 -4.99 1.58 12.69
C LEU A 36 -5.89 2.53 13.49
N GLN A 37 -7.14 2.12 13.77
CA GLN A 37 -8.04 2.90 14.59
C GLN A 37 -7.50 3.04 16.02
N GLU A 38 -7.15 1.93 16.67
CA GLU A 38 -6.58 1.91 18.02
C GLU A 38 -5.34 2.82 18.10
N LYS A 39 -4.47 2.76 17.08
CA LYS A 39 -3.24 3.56 17.02
C LYS A 39 -3.53 5.05 16.78
N ALA A 40 -4.53 5.39 15.97
CA ALA A 40 -4.92 6.79 15.75
C ALA A 40 -5.46 7.41 17.04
N GLU A 41 -6.34 6.71 17.76
CA GLU A 41 -6.90 7.17 19.03
C GLU A 41 -5.82 7.40 20.08
N LEU A 42 -4.87 6.47 20.20
CA LEU A 42 -3.72 6.59 21.10
C LEU A 42 -2.84 7.80 20.76
N LEU A 43 -2.35 7.86 19.51
CA LEU A 43 -1.42 8.91 19.08
C LEU A 43 -2.07 10.29 19.11
N ASN A 44 -3.34 10.40 18.74
CA ASN A 44 -4.08 11.66 18.78
C ASN A 44 -4.25 12.15 20.23
N SER A 45 -4.59 11.26 21.17
CA SER A 45 -4.72 11.61 22.59
C SER A 45 -3.42 12.17 23.17
N ASP A 46 -2.28 11.58 22.78
CA ASP A 46 -0.98 12.02 23.28
C ASP A 46 -0.51 13.32 22.62
N ILE A 47 -0.61 13.45 21.30
CA ILE A 47 -0.15 14.66 20.62
C ILE A 47 -1.01 15.89 20.95
N GLN A 48 -2.31 15.72 21.18
CA GLN A 48 -3.21 16.83 21.53
C GLN A 48 -2.90 17.46 22.90
N LYS A 49 -2.14 16.77 23.76
CA LYS A 49 -1.61 17.33 25.02
C LYS A 49 -0.44 18.30 24.77
N GLU A 50 0.30 18.09 23.68
CA GLU A 50 1.50 18.84 23.31
C GLU A 50 1.19 19.94 22.28
N ASP A 51 0.53 19.59 21.17
CA ASP A 51 0.12 20.53 20.12
C ASP A 51 -1.24 20.13 19.52
N LYS A 52 -2.24 21.00 19.73
CA LYS A 52 -3.61 20.80 19.23
C LYS A 52 -3.73 20.92 17.72
N SER A 53 -2.73 21.52 17.07
CA SER A 53 -2.71 21.74 15.62
C SER A 53 -2.30 20.47 14.86
N VAL A 54 -1.70 19.50 15.54
CA VAL A 54 -1.30 18.23 14.96
C VAL A 54 -2.41 17.21 15.24
N GLU A 55 -3.17 16.89 14.20
CA GLU A 55 -4.24 15.90 14.26
C GLU A 55 -3.77 14.56 13.70
N VAL A 56 -4.14 13.49 14.41
CA VAL A 56 -4.03 12.11 13.92
C VAL A 56 -5.45 11.55 13.84
N ASP A 57 -5.83 11.04 12.67
CA ASP A 57 -7.19 10.58 12.40
C ASP A 57 -7.20 9.26 11.64
N PHE A 58 -8.25 8.47 11.88
CA PHE A 58 -8.52 7.23 11.17
C PHE A 58 -9.90 7.26 10.54
N LYS A 59 -9.96 6.88 9.27
CA LYS A 59 -11.23 6.72 8.55
C LYS A 59 -11.26 5.42 7.77
N LYS A 60 -12.26 4.60 8.07
CA LYS A 60 -12.59 3.42 7.24
C LYS A 60 -13.41 3.83 6.03
N SER A 61 -13.03 3.34 4.85
CA SER A 61 -13.69 3.60 3.56
C SER A 61 -14.14 2.28 2.95
N GLY A 62 -15.31 1.80 3.39
CA GLY A 62 -15.83 0.49 2.98
C GLY A 62 -14.99 -0.68 3.51
N ASP A 63 -15.04 -1.80 2.79
CA ASP A 63 -14.46 -3.08 3.23
C ASP A 63 -13.00 -3.29 2.85
N PHE A 64 -12.48 -2.48 1.91
CA PHE A 64 -11.19 -2.71 1.26
C PHE A 64 -10.25 -1.51 1.37
N GLU A 65 -10.65 -0.45 2.07
CA GLU A 65 -9.86 0.76 2.17
C GLU A 65 -9.91 1.36 3.59
N SER A 66 -8.75 1.80 4.07
CA SER A 66 -8.58 2.43 5.38
C SER A 66 -7.56 3.56 5.27
N HIS A 67 -7.92 4.73 5.81
CA HIS A 67 -7.14 5.95 5.75
C HIS A 67 -6.62 6.26 7.14
N PHE A 68 -5.33 6.56 7.23
CA PHE A 68 -4.67 6.97 8.45
C PHE A 68 -3.95 8.30 8.17
N SER A 69 -4.47 9.39 8.73
CA SER A 69 -3.99 10.75 8.50
C SER A 69 -3.17 11.21 9.69
N PHE A 70 -2.06 11.88 9.44
CA PHE A 70 -1.21 12.45 10.48
C PHE A 70 -0.43 13.64 9.91
N SER A 71 -0.39 14.74 10.65
CA SER A 71 0.30 15.96 10.22
C SER A 71 -0.19 16.41 8.82
N GLY A 72 0.69 16.43 7.82
CA GLY A 72 0.39 16.77 6.43
C GLY A 72 0.18 15.57 5.49
N ASP A 73 0.31 14.35 5.98
CA ASP A 73 0.29 13.12 5.17
C ASP A 73 -0.92 12.23 5.48
N ARG A 74 -1.24 11.36 4.53
CA ARG A 74 -2.28 10.34 4.65
C ARG A 74 -1.80 9.03 4.06
N LEU A 75 -1.72 8.02 4.90
CA LEU A 75 -1.55 6.64 4.47
C LEU A 75 -2.90 6.05 4.07
N VAL A 76 -2.97 5.51 2.86
CA VAL A 76 -4.13 4.78 2.34
C VAL A 76 -3.76 3.32 2.19
N PHE A 77 -4.37 2.48 3.02
CA PHE A 77 -4.28 1.03 2.95
C PHE A 77 -5.42 0.52 2.08
N HIS A 78 -5.09 -0.15 0.98
CA HIS A 78 -6.05 -0.64 0.00
C HIS A 78 -5.83 -2.12 -0.31
N MET A 79 -6.77 -2.97 0.11
CA MET A 79 -6.78 -4.39 -0.23
C MET A 79 -7.29 -4.58 -1.66
N HIS A 80 -6.49 -5.23 -2.50
CA HIS A 80 -6.90 -5.57 -3.85
C HIS A 80 -7.90 -6.75 -3.86
N SER A 81 -8.89 -6.69 -4.74
CA SER A 81 -9.93 -7.74 -4.84
C SER A 81 -9.46 -9.04 -5.50
N ASN A 82 -8.51 -8.93 -6.44
CA ASN A 82 -7.92 -10.08 -7.12
C ASN A 82 -6.73 -10.67 -6.35
N ILE A 83 -6.53 -11.97 -6.56
CA ILE A 83 -5.37 -12.73 -6.09
C ILE A 83 -4.34 -12.86 -7.22
N PHE A 84 -3.10 -12.56 -6.88
CA PHE A 84 -1.99 -12.51 -7.82
C PHE A 84 -1.11 -13.75 -7.71
N ASP A 85 -0.39 -14.01 -8.78
CA ASP A 85 0.67 -15.01 -8.88
C ASP A 85 1.91 -14.30 -9.42
N PHE A 86 3.06 -14.94 -9.30
CA PHE A 86 4.33 -14.33 -9.63
C PHE A 86 4.94 -14.96 -10.87
N HIS A 87 5.65 -14.14 -11.66
CA HIS A 87 6.40 -14.65 -12.79
C HIS A 87 7.38 -15.73 -12.33
N THR A 88 7.64 -16.72 -13.18
CA THR A 88 8.48 -17.89 -12.82
C THR A 88 9.90 -17.51 -12.40
N SER A 89 10.39 -16.34 -12.83
CA SER A 89 11.69 -15.79 -12.44
C SER A 89 11.73 -15.14 -11.05
N HIS A 90 10.57 -14.87 -10.44
CA HIS A 90 10.48 -14.19 -9.15
C HIS A 90 11.12 -15.03 -8.03
N GLU A 91 11.81 -14.37 -7.08
CA GLU A 91 12.59 -15.05 -6.05
C GLU A 91 11.75 -16.01 -5.19
N ILE A 92 10.49 -15.66 -4.89
CA ILE A 92 9.61 -16.53 -4.10
C ILE A 92 9.42 -17.91 -4.73
N ASN A 93 9.42 -17.99 -6.07
CA ASN A 93 9.24 -19.25 -6.81
C ASN A 93 10.46 -20.18 -6.69
N LYS A 94 11.59 -19.65 -6.22
CA LYS A 94 12.84 -20.40 -5.99
C LYS A 94 12.89 -21.04 -4.60
N THR A 95 12.08 -20.56 -3.66
CA THR A 95 12.01 -21.11 -2.29
C THR A 95 11.58 -22.58 -2.31
N SER A 96 12.08 -23.38 -1.37
CA SER A 96 11.62 -24.77 -1.17
C SER A 96 10.12 -24.79 -0.88
N TYR A 97 9.66 -23.88 -0.03
CA TYR A 97 8.27 -23.70 0.38
C TYR A 97 7.28 -23.63 -0.80
N VAL A 98 7.56 -22.80 -1.83
CA VAL A 98 6.72 -22.69 -3.04
C VAL A 98 6.98 -23.81 -4.06
N LYS A 99 8.17 -24.42 -4.04
CA LYS A 99 8.47 -25.56 -4.91
C LYS A 99 7.70 -26.82 -4.50
N GLU A 100 7.50 -27.02 -3.20
CA GLU A 100 6.71 -28.13 -2.65
C GLU A 100 5.23 -28.04 -3.02
N ASP A 101 4.65 -26.84 -2.97
CA ASP A 101 3.28 -26.59 -3.41
C ASP A 101 3.18 -25.26 -4.15
N LYS A 102 3.01 -25.35 -5.47
CA LYS A 102 2.90 -24.20 -6.37
C LYS A 102 1.69 -23.32 -6.08
N LEU A 103 0.67 -23.82 -5.39
CA LEU A 103 -0.48 -23.00 -5.01
C LEU A 103 -0.14 -22.00 -3.89
N ARG A 104 0.99 -22.17 -3.19
CA ARG A 104 1.48 -21.23 -2.17
C ARG A 104 2.01 -19.91 -2.73
N SER A 105 2.22 -19.80 -4.04
CA SER A 105 2.58 -18.53 -4.69
C SER A 105 1.40 -17.57 -4.82
N TYR A 106 0.16 -18.07 -4.75
CA TYR A 106 -1.03 -17.22 -4.83
C TYR A 106 -1.13 -16.33 -3.59
N CYS A 107 -1.07 -15.02 -3.80
CA CYS A 107 -1.11 -14.03 -2.73
C CYS A 107 -2.22 -12.99 -2.95
N GLY A 108 -2.91 -12.65 -1.88
CA GLY A 108 -3.66 -11.40 -1.77
C GLY A 108 -2.69 -10.26 -1.53
N VAL A 109 -3.11 -9.04 -1.90
CA VAL A 109 -2.23 -7.86 -1.85
C VAL A 109 -2.93 -6.72 -1.16
N ILE A 110 -2.25 -6.10 -0.19
CA ILE A 110 -2.63 -4.83 0.41
C ILE A 110 -1.58 -3.80 -0.03
N HIS A 111 -2.03 -2.77 -0.73
CA HIS A 111 -1.20 -1.64 -1.10
C HIS A 111 -1.23 -0.59 0.00
N VAL A 112 -0.08 0.01 0.29
CA VAL A 112 0.05 1.13 1.22
C VAL A 112 0.57 2.32 0.42
N TYR A 113 -0.27 3.33 0.26
CA TYR A 113 0.08 4.57 -0.43
C TYR A 113 0.26 5.71 0.55
N ASN A 114 1.22 6.61 0.31
CA ASN A 114 1.31 7.89 1.01
C ASN A 114 0.87 9.03 0.07
N PHE A 115 -0.13 9.79 0.50
CA PHE A 115 -0.63 11.00 -0.16
C PHE A 115 -0.47 12.21 0.76
N LEU A 116 -0.51 13.41 0.17
CA LEU A 116 -0.70 14.62 0.97
C LEU A 116 -2.13 14.64 1.52
N ASN A 117 -2.29 14.89 2.81
CA ASN A 117 -3.59 15.01 3.46
C ASN A 117 -4.44 16.12 2.80
N ASP A 118 -3.78 17.22 2.40
CA ASP A 118 -4.39 18.33 1.67
C ASP A 118 -5.00 17.91 0.32
N SER A 119 -4.49 16.86 -0.32
CA SER A 119 -5.06 16.38 -1.57
C SER A 119 -6.50 15.90 -1.37
N PHE A 120 -6.78 15.28 -0.22
CA PHE A 120 -8.13 14.87 0.16
C PHE A 120 -8.96 16.04 0.69
N LYS A 121 -8.36 16.91 1.53
CA LYS A 121 -9.06 18.06 2.11
C LYS A 121 -9.60 19.02 1.04
N TYR A 122 -8.83 19.25 -0.02
CA TYR A 122 -9.18 20.19 -1.09
C TYR A 122 -9.61 19.50 -2.40
N ASN A 123 -9.87 18.19 -2.38
CA ASN A 123 -10.28 17.39 -3.54
C ASN A 123 -9.36 17.60 -4.77
N ARG A 124 -8.04 17.61 -4.53
CA ARG A 124 -7.02 17.74 -5.57
C ARG A 124 -6.82 16.39 -6.28
N MET A 125 -7.79 16.03 -7.12
CA MET A 125 -7.89 14.72 -7.78
C MET A 125 -6.67 14.32 -8.63
N ASN A 126 -5.83 15.28 -9.00
CA ASN A 126 -4.67 15.05 -9.86
C ASN A 126 -3.36 14.84 -9.08
N ASP A 127 -3.39 14.95 -7.76
CA ASP A 127 -2.20 14.68 -6.95
C ASP A 127 -1.85 13.20 -6.94
N VAL A 128 -0.55 12.93 -6.98
CA VAL A 128 -0.02 11.57 -7.05
C VAL A 128 0.35 11.10 -5.66
N GLY A 129 -0.06 9.88 -5.31
CA GLY A 129 0.39 9.17 -4.13
C GLY A 129 1.57 8.27 -4.43
N ASN A 130 2.46 8.12 -3.46
CA ASN A 130 3.61 7.22 -3.57
C ASN A 130 3.23 5.85 -3.02
N LEU A 131 3.52 4.77 -3.76
CA LEU A 131 3.40 3.42 -3.24
C LEU A 131 4.55 3.16 -2.26
N VAL A 132 4.23 3.10 -0.97
CA VAL A 132 5.19 2.88 0.12
C VAL A 132 5.48 1.40 0.29
N ALA A 133 4.43 0.57 0.28
CA ALA A 133 4.55 -0.86 0.49
C ALA A 133 3.49 -1.66 -0.25
N ARG A 134 3.82 -2.93 -0.53
CA ARG A 134 2.87 -3.98 -0.93
C ARG A 134 3.04 -5.15 0.04
N ILE A 135 1.97 -5.49 0.74
CA ILE A 135 1.93 -6.63 1.66
C ILE A 135 1.28 -7.80 0.92
N PHE A 136 2.00 -8.91 0.80
CA PHE A 136 1.53 -10.12 0.13
C PHE A 136 1.22 -11.19 1.16
N ILE A 137 0.05 -11.82 1.07
CA ILE A 137 -0.40 -12.83 2.04
C ILE A 137 -0.91 -14.05 1.29
N ASN A 138 -0.42 -15.23 1.63
CA ASN A 138 -0.81 -16.48 0.96
C ASN A 138 -1.81 -17.33 1.77
N LYS A 139 -2.15 -18.51 1.23
CA LYS A 139 -3.13 -19.42 1.82
C LYS A 139 -2.73 -20.00 3.19
N ASP A 140 -1.43 -20.11 3.45
CA ASP A 140 -0.90 -20.61 4.72
C ASP A 140 -0.58 -19.44 5.67
N LYS A 141 -1.09 -18.23 5.38
CA LYS A 141 -0.84 -16.98 6.13
C LYS A 141 0.62 -16.53 6.14
N HIS A 142 1.47 -17.09 5.29
CA HIS A 142 2.81 -16.58 5.11
C HIS A 142 2.76 -15.27 4.35
N PHE A 143 3.67 -14.36 4.68
CA PHE A 143 3.68 -13.03 4.10
C PHE A 143 5.08 -12.52 3.79
N PHE A 144 5.12 -11.53 2.92
CA PHE A 144 6.29 -10.69 2.72
C PHE A 144 5.82 -9.29 2.33
N VAL A 145 6.69 -8.30 2.51
CA VAL A 145 6.43 -6.91 2.15
C VAL A 145 7.47 -6.45 1.14
N GLU A 146 7.01 -5.88 0.04
CA GLU A 146 7.86 -5.12 -0.85
C GLU A 146 7.71 -3.64 -0.53
N GLY A 147 8.83 -2.97 -0.29
CA GLY A 147 8.88 -1.54 -0.03
C GLY A 147 10.34 -1.10 0.02
N GLU A 148 10.58 0.21 0.01
CA GLU A 148 11.95 0.71 0.12
C GLU A 148 12.49 0.64 1.55
N LYS A 149 13.81 0.63 1.67
CA LYS A 149 14.53 0.70 2.96
C LYS A 149 14.13 -0.42 3.91
N GLN A 150 13.67 -0.06 5.12
CA GLN A 150 13.40 -0.99 6.21
C GLN A 150 12.23 -1.94 5.91
N LEU A 151 11.23 -1.50 5.14
CA LEU A 151 10.05 -2.30 4.81
C LEU A 151 10.41 -3.57 4.02
N GLY A 152 11.23 -3.43 2.98
CA GLY A 152 11.66 -4.58 2.17
C GLY A 152 12.71 -5.47 2.84
N PHE A 153 13.42 -4.97 3.87
CA PHE A 153 14.44 -5.77 4.56
C PHE A 153 13.87 -6.60 5.71
N LEU A 154 12.93 -6.05 6.49
CA LEU A 154 12.40 -6.70 7.69
C LEU A 154 11.45 -7.86 7.39
N PHE A 155 10.76 -7.81 6.25
CA PHE A 155 9.64 -8.70 5.93
C PHE A 155 9.85 -9.42 4.60
N ASN A 156 11.02 -10.05 4.39
CA ASN A 156 11.36 -10.73 3.13
C ASN A 156 11.46 -12.26 3.24
N ASP A 157 11.25 -12.84 4.42
CA ASP A 157 11.36 -14.28 4.63
C ASP A 157 10.01 -14.98 4.49
N PHE A 158 9.54 -15.02 3.23
CA PHE A 158 8.23 -15.59 2.88
C PHE A 158 8.04 -17.05 3.30
N ALA A 159 9.11 -17.82 3.48
CA ALA A 159 9.00 -19.24 3.82
C ALA A 159 8.80 -19.48 5.32
N ASN A 160 9.24 -18.54 6.18
CA ASN A 160 9.24 -18.73 7.63
C ASN A 160 8.39 -17.68 8.38
N GLN A 161 8.06 -16.54 7.76
CA GLN A 161 7.24 -15.49 8.38
C GLN A 161 5.75 -15.74 8.14
N GLN A 162 5.00 -15.86 9.23
CA GLN A 162 3.54 -15.91 9.22
C GLN A 162 2.97 -14.60 9.77
N LEU A 163 1.90 -14.13 9.13
CA LEU A 163 1.27 -12.90 9.51
C LEU A 163 0.40 -13.13 10.75
N ASP A 164 0.60 -12.30 11.76
CA ASP A 164 -0.23 -12.22 12.94
C ASP A 164 -0.49 -10.75 13.32
N LYS A 165 -1.16 -10.52 14.46
CA LYS A 165 -1.47 -9.17 14.93
C LYS A 165 -0.21 -8.36 15.23
N LEU A 166 0.86 -8.99 15.73
CA LEU A 166 2.12 -8.32 16.07
C LEU A 166 2.84 -7.86 14.81
N GLU A 167 2.96 -8.74 13.82
CA GLU A 167 3.59 -8.40 12.55
C GLU A 167 2.80 -7.33 11.79
N LEU A 168 1.46 -7.36 11.85
CA LEU A 168 0.63 -6.27 11.31
C LEU A 168 0.94 -4.93 11.98
N GLU A 169 1.02 -4.89 13.31
CA GLU A 169 1.37 -3.68 14.05
C GLU A 169 2.76 -3.16 13.66
N ARG A 170 3.75 -4.05 13.55
CA ARG A 170 5.10 -3.70 13.10
C ARG A 170 5.09 -3.10 11.69
N ILE A 171 4.32 -3.67 10.75
CA ILE A 171 4.21 -3.12 9.39
C ILE A 171 3.59 -1.71 9.42
N ILE A 172 2.55 -1.50 10.24
CA ILE A 172 1.91 -0.19 10.41
C ILE A 172 2.93 0.83 10.94
N ASP A 173 3.65 0.49 12.00
CA ASP A 173 4.63 1.38 12.63
C ASP A 173 5.74 1.77 11.67
N VAL A 174 6.33 0.80 10.97
CA VAL A 174 7.38 1.07 9.99
C VAL A 174 6.84 1.90 8.83
N SER A 175 5.59 1.70 8.41
CA SER A 175 4.96 2.50 7.34
C SER A 175 4.73 3.95 7.76
N ILE A 176 4.26 4.18 8.99
CA ILE A 176 4.07 5.54 9.54
C ILE A 176 5.42 6.24 9.69
N LEU A 177 6.40 5.57 10.30
CA LEU A 177 7.76 6.11 10.48
C LEU A 177 8.43 6.41 9.13
N PHE A 178 8.25 5.55 8.14
CA PHE A 178 8.78 5.79 6.80
C PHE A 178 8.20 7.07 6.19
N SER A 179 6.88 7.26 6.27
CA SER A 179 6.20 8.45 5.75
C SER A 179 6.58 9.72 6.50
N LEU A 180 6.68 9.68 7.83
CA LEU A 180 7.10 10.82 8.66
C LEU A 180 8.53 11.29 8.35
N ASN A 181 9.43 10.36 8.01
CA ASN A 181 10.80 10.69 7.65
C ASN A 181 10.98 11.09 6.18
N PHE A 182 9.89 11.13 5.38
CA PHE A 182 9.95 11.48 3.96
C PHE A 182 9.45 12.91 3.74
N ASP A 183 10.39 13.86 3.82
CA ASP A 183 10.09 15.27 3.58
C ASP A 183 9.83 15.60 2.10
N LEU A 184 9.01 16.63 1.88
CA LEU A 184 8.85 17.25 0.57
C LEU A 184 10.13 18.00 0.19
N ILE A 185 10.80 17.53 -0.87
CA ILE A 185 11.95 18.24 -1.45
C ILE A 185 11.45 19.21 -2.53
N THR A 186 11.83 20.48 -2.41
CA THR A 186 11.54 21.47 -3.44
C THR A 186 12.31 21.14 -4.73
N PRO A 187 11.68 21.29 -5.91
CA PRO A 187 12.41 21.19 -7.18
C PRO A 187 13.56 22.21 -7.24
N ASN A 188 14.54 21.97 -8.11
CA ASN A 188 15.55 22.98 -8.40
C ASN A 188 14.86 24.22 -8.98
N PHE A 189 15.20 25.40 -8.47
CA PHE A 189 14.62 26.68 -8.90
C PHE A 189 14.70 26.86 -10.42
N GLN A 190 15.81 26.41 -11.05
CA GLN A 190 16.01 26.53 -12.50
C GLN A 190 15.00 25.72 -13.33
N ASP A 191 14.40 24.67 -12.76
CA ASP A 191 13.41 23.82 -13.43
C ASP A 191 11.99 24.42 -13.36
N VAL A 192 11.77 25.44 -12.53
CA VAL A 192 10.45 26.03 -12.25
C VAL A 192 10.42 27.57 -12.28
N ASN A 193 11.47 28.23 -12.77
CA ASN A 193 11.62 29.69 -12.73
C ASN A 193 10.79 30.45 -13.78
N LEU A 194 10.13 29.75 -14.71
CA LEU A 194 9.30 30.34 -15.75
C LEU A 194 7.88 29.79 -15.68
N VAL A 195 6.92 30.69 -15.48
CA VAL A 195 5.49 30.39 -15.45
C VAL A 195 4.74 31.35 -16.37
N ASN A 196 3.91 30.81 -17.26
CA ASN A 196 3.06 31.59 -18.15
C ASN A 196 1.77 32.03 -17.44
N ILE A 197 1.18 33.16 -17.87
CA ILE A 197 -0.09 33.68 -17.33
C ILE A 197 -1.21 32.63 -17.38
N HIS A 198 -1.25 31.81 -18.43
CA HIS A 198 -2.19 30.70 -18.55
C HIS A 198 -2.03 29.67 -17.42
N GLN A 199 -0.80 29.33 -17.04
CA GLN A 199 -0.52 28.41 -15.92
C GLN A 199 -0.94 29.03 -14.57
N ILE A 200 -0.81 30.36 -14.39
CA ILE A 200 -1.29 31.05 -13.17
C ILE A 200 -2.82 31.06 -13.11
N LEU A 201 -3.49 31.36 -14.23
CA LEU A 201 -4.95 31.35 -14.30
C LEU A 201 -5.52 29.93 -14.14
N ASP A 202 -4.82 28.93 -14.66
CA ASP A 202 -5.15 27.51 -14.45
C ASP A 202 -4.82 27.08 -13.01
N MET A 203 -3.76 27.56 -12.36
CA MET A 203 -3.53 27.31 -10.93
C MET A 203 -4.65 27.88 -10.04
N ASN A 204 -5.18 29.06 -10.40
CA ASN A 204 -6.26 29.71 -9.67
C ASN A 204 -7.64 29.07 -9.95
N ASN A 205 -7.92 28.69 -11.19
CA ASN A 205 -9.18 28.01 -11.56
C ASN A 205 -9.13 26.51 -11.27
N SER A 206 -7.93 25.96 -11.14
CA SER A 206 -7.67 24.56 -10.91
C SER A 206 -6.70 24.43 -9.72
N HIS A 207 -7.29 24.28 -8.53
CA HIS A 207 -6.75 23.37 -7.51
C HIS A 207 -6.65 21.90 -8.05
N LYS A 208 -6.53 21.69 -9.36
CA LYS A 208 -6.47 20.44 -10.12
C LYS A 208 -5.17 20.33 -10.93
N LEU A 209 -4.08 20.99 -10.53
CA LEU A 209 -2.76 20.73 -11.11
C LEU A 209 -2.03 19.67 -10.28
N ARG A 210 -1.50 18.65 -10.98
CA ARG A 210 -0.72 17.53 -10.42
C ARG A 210 0.38 18.05 -9.51
N THR A 211 0.28 17.86 -8.20
CA THR A 211 1.48 17.85 -7.35
C THR A 211 2.06 16.45 -7.40
N SER A 212 2.94 16.22 -8.38
CA SER A 212 3.86 15.08 -8.33
C SER A 212 4.76 15.30 -7.12
N LYS A 213 4.57 14.56 -6.02
CA LYS A 213 5.67 14.32 -5.07
C LYS A 213 6.82 13.76 -5.94
N SER A 214 7.91 14.51 -5.98
CA SER A 214 8.98 14.56 -6.99
C SER A 214 8.62 15.21 -8.33
N LEU A 215 9.07 16.47 -8.49
CA LEU A 215 9.48 17.05 -9.78
C LEU A 215 10.78 16.39 -10.30
N GLY A 216 10.85 15.07 -10.27
CA GLY A 216 12.08 14.30 -10.53
C GLY A 216 11.92 12.80 -10.74
N PHE A 217 10.70 12.26 -10.81
CA PHE A 217 10.52 10.88 -11.31
C PHE A 217 10.11 10.91 -12.78
N LYS A 218 11.08 10.60 -13.65
CA LYS A 218 10.79 10.19 -15.03
C LYS A 218 9.84 9.00 -14.97
N PHE A 219 8.70 9.12 -15.64
CA PHE A 219 7.94 7.96 -16.08
C PHE A 219 8.88 7.12 -16.95
N SER A 220 9.36 5.98 -16.43
CA SER A 220 10.05 4.98 -17.23
C SER A 220 9.03 4.22 -18.08
N PHE A 221 8.36 4.93 -19.00
CA PHE A 221 7.57 4.38 -20.11
C PHE A 221 7.46 5.40 -21.26
N GLU A 222 8.56 6.08 -21.57
CA GLU A 222 8.80 6.62 -22.91
C GLU A 222 10.21 6.21 -23.32
N ASN A 223 10.31 5.00 -23.88
CA ASN A 223 11.33 4.61 -24.86
C ASN A 223 11.00 3.19 -25.33
N LYS A 224 10.17 3.14 -26.38
CA LYS A 224 10.39 2.27 -27.54
C LYS A 224 9.99 3.03 -28.79
#